data_AF-A0A146M3X0-F1
#
_entry.id   AF-A0A146M3X0-F1
#
_cell.length_a   1.000
_cell.length_b   1.000
_cell.length_c   1.000
_cell.angle_alpha   90.00
_cell.angle_beta   90.00
_cell.angle_gamma   90.00
#
_symmetry.space_group_name_H-M   'P 1'
#
loop_
_entity.id
_entity.type
_entity.pdbx_description
1 polymer ?
#
loop_
_entity_poly.entity_id
_entity_poly.type
_entity_poly.pdbx_seq_one_letter_code
_entity_poly.pdbx_strand_id
1 'polypeptide(L)'
;MSTTRQYQCFYCQLSYDEVDTLVNHIKNECPQRMRCVRNFQGVGLVPVQCGNCSFICTYFWRMKQHLIRVHRSRVLCPHEDEEGTQISPTPLTPVASTSSLPAFDRPSSSISPIRSNSEITFLLTKELAAIAADCMSDNGTTERQVQFFMERFLHYQQQVNCLCLDSLYNRHRTVSPENERILVEFLNDINLVTAEAYKPMRSAPTRLSYFSRLGSFIPPERVFAKRDLVLPHDDHVPYQLTDKDIYLGYGENDQFVQFVPMRKVLKKLFEIPGFLKEVLHWEKRCSEEMEVTSFLESEVWLASARSRRYAKSGSYFFPLHFYYDDFEAGNALGSHSGVHKLGGVYYSLPFVPPHMASKLKYIMLAAVFKSRLRIVEGNKAVFRPVIQELKFLYEEGITVSLGEGHTVVIQFGLGCVVGDNLGLNAILGFTTSFNSTRCCRVCRVRKEDYNFMLREDPDLLRTSFNFNADLERHQPSSTGVVEQCIWHELGYFRIETHCSVDVMHDIFEGVARYVMMVVLRGLIYRNRCFTLSLLNDRIKNLQYGPDKPSRPMPIASAPNN
;
A
#
# COMPACT_ATOMS: atom_id res chain seq x y z
N MET A 1 -26.10 -9.31 51.37
CA MET A 1 -25.63 -10.63 50.89
C MET A 1 -24.72 -10.40 49.69
N SER A 2 -23.42 -10.59 49.88
CA SER A 2 -22.38 -10.37 48.87
C SER A 2 -22.47 -11.43 47.77
N THR A 3 -22.86 -11.06 46.55
CA THR A 3 -22.71 -11.89 45.36
C THR A 3 -21.27 -11.79 44.86
N THR A 4 -20.35 -12.54 45.48
CA THR A 4 -19.02 -12.77 44.91
C THR A 4 -19.19 -13.57 43.62
N ARG A 5 -19.04 -12.92 42.45
CA ARG A 5 -18.96 -13.64 41.17
C ARG A 5 -17.71 -14.52 41.19
N GLN A 6 -17.91 -15.83 41.10
CA GLN A 6 -16.83 -16.82 41.04
C GLN A 6 -16.28 -16.92 39.62
N TYR A 7 -14.97 -17.13 39.48
CA TYR A 7 -14.33 -17.42 38.20
C TYR A 7 -14.53 -18.89 37.84
N GLN A 8 -15.06 -19.18 36.65
CA GLN A 8 -15.37 -20.54 36.23
C GLN A 8 -14.29 -21.11 35.30
N CYS A 9 -13.97 -22.39 35.51
CA CYS A 9 -13.16 -23.16 34.57
C CYS A 9 -14.03 -23.58 33.40
N PHE A 10 -13.68 -23.11 32.19
CA PHE A 10 -14.42 -23.44 30.98
C PHE A 10 -14.53 -24.96 30.72
N TYR A 11 -13.49 -25.73 31.05
CA TYR A 11 -13.43 -27.16 30.70
C TYR A 11 -14.22 -28.05 31.66
N CYS A 12 -14.17 -27.79 32.96
CA CYS A 12 -14.81 -28.64 33.96
C CYS A 12 -15.97 -27.97 34.72
N GLN A 13 -16.25 -26.70 34.43
CA GLN A 13 -17.31 -25.89 35.03
C GLN A 13 -17.17 -25.69 36.56
N LEU A 14 -15.99 -25.98 37.14
CA LEU A 14 -15.68 -25.68 38.54
C LEU A 14 -15.46 -24.18 38.75
N SER A 15 -15.95 -23.68 39.89
CA SER A 15 -15.84 -22.28 40.31
C SER A 15 -14.67 -22.05 41.27
N TYR A 16 -14.02 -20.90 41.16
CA TYR A 16 -12.87 -20.48 41.95
C TYR A 16 -13.04 -19.03 42.39
N ASP A 17 -12.62 -18.70 43.61
CA ASP A 17 -12.76 -17.34 44.15
C ASP A 17 -11.58 -16.43 43.76
N GLU A 18 -10.44 -17.01 43.36
CA GLU A 18 -9.24 -16.28 42.96
C GLU A 18 -8.80 -16.61 41.52
N VAL A 19 -8.30 -15.60 40.81
CA VAL A 19 -7.81 -15.77 39.43
C VAL A 19 -6.61 -16.73 39.40
N ASP A 20 -5.72 -16.65 40.39
CA ASP A 20 -4.51 -17.47 40.41
C ASP A 20 -4.79 -18.95 40.68
N THR A 21 -5.79 -19.26 41.51
CA THR A 21 -6.23 -20.63 41.74
C THR A 21 -6.92 -21.22 40.52
N LEU A 22 -7.79 -20.47 39.82
CA LEU A 22 -8.37 -20.88 38.55
C LEU A 22 -7.28 -21.15 37.49
N VAL A 23 -6.33 -20.23 37.33
CA VAL A 23 -5.27 -20.36 36.32
C VAL A 23 -4.36 -21.56 36.63
N ASN A 24 -4.03 -21.80 37.90
CA ASN A 24 -3.28 -22.99 38.32
C ASN A 24 -4.05 -24.28 38.02
N HIS A 25 -5.35 -24.31 38.35
CA HIS A 25 -6.21 -25.45 38.04
C HIS A 25 -6.25 -25.77 36.55
N ILE A 26 -6.54 -24.77 35.71
CA ILE A 26 -6.56 -24.93 34.25
C ILE A 26 -5.19 -25.44 33.77
N LYS A 27 -4.09 -24.88 34.29
CA LYS A 27 -2.74 -25.21 33.84
C LYS A 27 -2.34 -26.65 34.18
N ASN A 28 -2.58 -27.09 35.41
CA ASN A 28 -1.91 -28.25 35.99
C ASN A 28 -2.87 -29.37 36.43
N GLU A 29 -4.13 -29.06 36.73
CA GLU A 29 -5.00 -29.98 37.48
C GLU A 29 -6.26 -30.39 36.70
N CYS A 30 -6.68 -29.58 35.71
CA CYS A 30 -7.92 -29.83 34.97
C CYS A 30 -7.82 -31.08 34.08
N PRO A 31 -8.55 -32.18 34.39
CA PRO A 31 -8.43 -33.44 33.64
C PRO A 31 -8.88 -33.31 32.19
N GLN A 32 -9.93 -32.52 31.95
CA GLN A 32 -10.47 -32.27 30.60
C GLN A 32 -9.51 -31.44 29.75
N ARG A 33 -8.84 -30.44 30.34
CA ARG A 33 -7.79 -29.70 29.63
C ARG A 33 -6.54 -30.55 29.42
N MET A 34 -6.12 -31.38 30.37
CA MET A 34 -4.99 -32.30 30.17
C MET A 34 -5.27 -33.31 29.04
N ARG A 35 -6.52 -33.78 28.90
CA ARG A 35 -6.95 -34.59 27.75
C ARG A 35 -6.90 -33.80 26.44
N CYS A 36 -7.40 -32.56 26.40
CA CYS A 36 -7.23 -31.69 25.24
C CYS A 36 -5.75 -31.56 24.88
N VAL A 37 -4.89 -31.20 25.83
CA VAL A 37 -3.45 -31.01 25.59
C VAL A 37 -2.77 -32.28 25.06
N ARG A 38 -3.13 -33.47 25.56
CA ARG A 38 -2.62 -34.75 25.02
C ARG A 38 -3.07 -34.99 23.58
N ASN A 39 -4.31 -34.66 23.25
CA ASN A 39 -4.83 -34.77 21.88
C ASN A 39 -4.23 -33.74 20.90
N PHE A 40 -3.57 -32.69 21.42
CA PHE A 40 -2.93 -31.62 20.64
C PHE A 40 -1.39 -31.75 20.55
N GLN A 41 -0.78 -32.85 21.02
CA GLN A 41 0.68 -33.04 20.92
C GLN A 41 1.16 -32.98 19.47
N GLY A 42 1.82 -31.87 19.10
CA GLY A 42 2.34 -31.59 17.75
C GLY A 42 1.81 -30.30 17.10
N VAL A 43 0.74 -29.70 17.62
CA VAL A 43 0.02 -28.58 16.97
C VAL A 43 0.00 -27.31 17.85
N GLY A 44 1.18 -26.69 18.08
CA GLY A 44 1.27 -25.35 18.70
C GLY A 44 0.62 -25.19 20.10
N LEU A 45 0.39 -23.93 20.51
CA LEU A 45 -0.14 -23.59 21.84
C LEU A 45 -1.66 -23.84 21.91
N VAL A 46 -2.08 -24.69 22.87
CA VAL A 46 -3.49 -25.00 23.13
C VAL A 46 -4.22 -23.78 23.70
N PRO A 47 -5.31 -23.29 23.08
CA PRO A 47 -6.04 -22.11 23.54
C PRO A 47 -6.68 -22.36 24.90
N VAL A 48 -6.74 -21.31 25.71
CA VAL A 48 -7.36 -21.23 27.05
C VAL A 48 -8.59 -20.33 26.94
N GLN A 49 -9.75 -20.85 27.36
CA GLN A 49 -11.03 -20.15 27.30
C GLN A 49 -11.44 -19.63 28.69
N CYS A 50 -12.03 -18.44 28.73
CA CYS A 50 -12.62 -17.88 29.94
C CYS A 50 -13.96 -18.58 30.20
N GLY A 51 -14.19 -19.08 31.42
CA GLY A 51 -15.50 -19.65 31.76
C GLY A 51 -16.59 -18.60 32.02
N ASN A 52 -16.22 -17.32 32.18
CA ASN A 52 -17.14 -16.24 32.52
C ASN A 52 -17.58 -15.39 31.33
N CYS A 53 -16.96 -15.55 30.15
CA CYS A 53 -17.36 -14.87 28.91
C CYS A 53 -16.71 -15.54 27.69
N SER A 54 -17.02 -15.05 26.49
CA SER A 54 -16.50 -15.60 25.22
C SER A 54 -15.02 -15.28 24.90
N PHE A 55 -14.22 -14.83 25.88
CA PHE A 55 -12.80 -14.48 25.68
C PHE A 55 -11.90 -15.72 25.65
N ILE A 56 -10.97 -15.75 24.69
CA ILE A 56 -10.04 -16.87 24.46
C ILE A 56 -8.64 -16.33 24.21
N CYS A 57 -7.61 -17.00 24.72
CA CYS A 57 -6.21 -16.64 24.47
C CYS A 57 -5.28 -17.86 24.50
N THR A 58 -4.07 -17.74 23.95
CA THR A 58 -3.09 -18.84 23.86
C THR A 58 -2.08 -18.87 25.01
N TYR A 59 -2.05 -17.84 25.85
CA TYR A 59 -1.10 -17.72 26.95
C TYR A 59 -1.81 -17.46 28.28
N PHE A 60 -1.42 -18.20 29.31
CA PHE A 60 -1.96 -18.05 30.66
C PHE A 60 -1.84 -16.65 31.25
N TRP A 61 -0.77 -15.92 30.92
CA TRP A 61 -0.60 -14.53 31.38
C TRP A 61 -1.65 -13.60 30.77
N ARG A 62 -2.05 -13.82 29.50
CA ARG A 62 -3.15 -13.07 28.86
C ARG A 62 -4.49 -13.43 29.49
N MET A 63 -4.70 -14.70 29.84
CA MET A 63 -5.90 -15.13 30.54
C MET A 63 -6.00 -14.45 31.90
N LYS A 64 -4.91 -14.44 32.67
CA LYS A 64 -4.83 -13.76 33.96
C LYS A 64 -5.14 -12.26 33.84
N GLN A 65 -4.52 -11.58 32.87
CA GLN A 65 -4.79 -10.16 32.61
C GLN A 65 -6.25 -9.89 32.24
N HIS A 66 -6.86 -10.74 31.41
CA HIS A 66 -8.26 -10.63 31.04
C HIS A 66 -9.18 -10.80 32.25
N LEU A 67 -9.00 -11.86 33.04
CA LEU A 67 -9.81 -12.12 34.24
C LEU A 67 -9.73 -10.96 35.24
N ILE A 68 -8.54 -10.38 35.43
CA ILE A 68 -8.32 -9.24 36.31
C ILE A 68 -8.97 -7.96 35.77
N ARG A 69 -8.92 -7.71 34.47
CA ARG A 69 -9.41 -6.45 33.89
C ARG A 69 -10.92 -6.43 33.66
N VAL A 70 -11.48 -7.58 33.30
CA VAL A 70 -12.88 -7.68 32.84
C VAL A 70 -13.79 -8.23 33.93
N HIS A 71 -13.28 -9.09 34.81
CA HIS A 71 -14.09 -9.86 35.76
C HIS A 71 -13.79 -9.60 37.24
N ARG A 72 -12.87 -8.68 37.57
CA ARG A 72 -12.55 -8.32 38.97
C ARG A 72 -13.60 -7.36 39.54
N SER A 73 -14.17 -7.71 40.68
CA SER A 73 -15.14 -6.89 41.42
C SER A 73 -14.52 -5.59 41.94
N ARG A 74 -15.11 -4.44 41.57
CA ARG A 74 -14.99 -3.19 42.34
C ARG A 74 -16.17 -3.10 43.30
N VAL A 75 -15.90 -3.08 44.61
CA VAL A 75 -16.83 -2.53 45.61
C VAL A 75 -16.75 -1.01 45.50
N LEU A 76 -17.87 -0.33 45.29
CA LEU A 76 -17.95 1.14 45.21
C LEU A 76 -19.04 1.65 46.16
N CYS A 77 -18.78 2.82 46.78
CA CYS A 77 -19.73 3.91 47.07
C CYS A 77 -18.98 5.09 47.74
N PRO A 78 -19.45 6.37 47.68
CA PRO A 78 -20.56 6.92 46.87
C PRO A 78 -20.29 8.31 46.20
N HIS A 79 -21.27 8.74 45.37
CA HIS A 79 -21.52 10.07 44.75
C HIS A 79 -20.67 10.47 43.52
N GLU A 80 -21.18 11.04 42.42
CA GLU A 80 -22.42 11.79 42.14
C GLU A 80 -22.74 11.75 40.62
N ASP A 81 -23.91 12.27 40.26
CA ASP A 81 -24.68 12.04 39.02
C ASP A 81 -24.01 12.43 37.69
N GLU A 82 -24.35 11.71 36.61
CA GLU A 82 -24.57 12.32 35.29
C GLU A 82 -25.50 11.43 34.43
N GLU A 83 -26.54 12.09 33.90
CA GLU A 83 -27.72 11.53 33.26
C GLU A 83 -27.42 10.81 31.92
N GLY A 84 -28.00 9.62 31.74
CA GLY A 84 -27.96 8.85 30.50
C GLY A 84 -29.35 8.31 30.14
N THR A 85 -29.88 8.82 29.04
CA THR A 85 -31.24 8.67 28.52
C THR A 85 -31.71 7.22 28.37
N GLN A 86 -32.89 6.90 28.92
CA GLN A 86 -33.56 5.61 28.73
C GLN A 86 -34.07 5.47 27.29
N ILE A 87 -33.61 4.43 26.57
CA ILE A 87 -34.31 3.89 25.41
C ILE A 87 -34.85 2.52 25.82
N SER A 88 -36.18 2.40 25.84
CA SER A 88 -36.91 1.18 26.16
C SER A 88 -36.84 0.18 24.99
N PRO A 89 -36.63 -1.13 25.25
CA PRO A 89 -36.67 -2.14 24.22
C PRO A 89 -38.12 -2.49 23.85
N THR A 90 -38.43 -2.39 22.56
CA THR A 90 -39.70 -2.85 21.97
C THR A 90 -39.74 -4.39 21.97
N PRO A 91 -40.87 -5.05 22.29
CA PRO A 91 -40.95 -6.51 22.28
C PRO A 91 -40.99 -7.03 20.83
N LEU A 92 -40.05 -7.90 20.46
CA LEU A 92 -40.14 -8.67 19.22
C LEU A 92 -41.12 -9.83 19.43
N THR A 93 -42.23 -9.76 18.69
CA THR A 93 -43.25 -10.81 18.57
C THR A 93 -42.65 -12.02 17.82
N PRO A 94 -42.99 -13.27 18.18
CA PRO A 94 -42.43 -14.45 17.50
C PRO A 94 -43.11 -14.63 16.14
N VAL A 95 -42.31 -14.61 15.07
CA VAL A 95 -42.77 -14.97 13.73
C VAL A 95 -42.86 -16.49 13.63
N ALA A 96 -44.03 -16.96 13.23
CA ALA A 96 -44.35 -18.36 13.04
C ALA A 96 -43.46 -19.04 11.99
N SER A 97 -43.13 -20.30 12.27
CA SER A 97 -42.43 -21.22 11.39
C SER A 97 -43.22 -21.47 10.10
N THR A 98 -42.72 -20.98 8.97
CA THR A 98 -43.06 -21.50 7.64
C THR A 98 -41.86 -22.20 7.01
N SER A 99 -42.17 -23.39 6.53
CA SER A 99 -41.32 -24.47 6.03
C SER A 99 -40.58 -24.18 4.72
N SER A 100 -39.59 -25.05 4.47
CA SER A 100 -38.84 -25.34 3.23
C SER A 100 -37.76 -24.34 2.81
N LEU A 101 -36.52 -24.64 3.21
CA LEU A 101 -35.32 -24.22 2.48
C LEU A 101 -35.35 -24.83 1.06
N PRO A 102 -34.93 -24.11 0.01
CA PRO A 102 -34.81 -24.68 -1.33
C PRO A 102 -33.81 -25.85 -1.32
N ALA A 103 -34.17 -26.94 -1.97
CA ALA A 103 -33.25 -28.05 -2.19
C ALA A 103 -32.02 -27.54 -2.95
N PHE A 104 -30.83 -27.71 -2.37
CA PHE A 104 -29.59 -27.60 -3.13
C PHE A 104 -29.59 -28.72 -4.17
N ASP A 105 -29.76 -28.36 -5.44
CA ASP A 105 -29.45 -29.27 -6.54
C ASP A 105 -27.97 -29.64 -6.43
N ARG A 106 -27.70 -30.92 -6.12
CA ARG A 106 -26.35 -31.47 -6.21
C ARG A 106 -25.91 -31.36 -7.66
N PRO A 107 -24.79 -30.68 -7.97
CA PRO A 107 -24.16 -30.85 -9.27
C PRO A 107 -23.89 -32.34 -9.45
N SER A 108 -24.32 -32.91 -10.58
CA SER A 108 -23.97 -34.27 -10.98
C SER A 108 -22.45 -34.39 -11.03
N SER A 109 -21.86 -34.94 -9.97
CA SER A 109 -20.42 -35.02 -9.81
C SER A 109 -19.86 -36.09 -10.74
N SER A 110 -19.16 -35.68 -11.80
CA SER A 110 -17.98 -36.43 -12.22
C SER A 110 -17.06 -36.48 -11.00
N ILE A 111 -16.82 -37.67 -10.45
CA ILE A 111 -16.00 -37.85 -9.25
C ILE A 111 -14.61 -37.31 -9.58
N SER A 112 -14.28 -36.14 -9.02
CA SER A 112 -12.92 -35.63 -9.03
C SER A 112 -12.05 -36.64 -8.30
N PRO A 113 -10.81 -36.94 -8.75
CA PRO A 113 -9.94 -37.85 -8.03
C PRO A 113 -9.73 -37.36 -6.59
N ILE A 114 -9.66 -38.31 -5.66
CA ILE A 114 -9.36 -38.04 -4.25
C ILE A 114 -8.00 -37.33 -4.20
N ARG A 115 -7.99 -36.07 -3.75
CA ARG A 115 -6.77 -35.26 -3.63
C ARG A 115 -5.99 -35.69 -2.39
N SER A 116 -4.67 -35.69 -2.48
CA SER A 116 -3.80 -35.95 -1.32
C SER A 116 -3.83 -34.80 -0.31
N ASN A 117 -3.48 -35.06 0.95
CA ASN A 117 -3.43 -34.03 2.00
C ASN A 117 -2.51 -32.86 1.62
N SER A 118 -1.39 -33.12 0.94
CA SER A 118 -0.46 -32.08 0.48
C SER A 118 -1.05 -31.20 -0.62
N GLU A 119 -1.80 -31.77 -1.57
CA GLU A 119 -2.51 -31.02 -2.61
C GLU A 119 -3.61 -30.15 -2.00
N ILE A 120 -4.36 -30.68 -1.03
CA ILE A 120 -5.40 -29.91 -0.32
C ILE A 120 -4.76 -28.76 0.46
N THR A 121 -3.67 -29.01 1.19
CA THR A 121 -2.91 -27.97 1.90
C THR A 121 -2.45 -26.88 0.93
N PHE A 122 -1.86 -27.25 -0.21
CA PHE A 122 -1.40 -26.29 -1.21
C PHE A 122 -2.53 -25.39 -1.74
N LEU A 123 -3.66 -25.99 -2.12
CA LEU A 123 -4.81 -25.25 -2.62
C LEU A 123 -5.39 -24.32 -1.56
N LEU A 124 -5.56 -24.80 -0.32
CA LEU A 124 -6.07 -23.99 0.77
C LEU A 124 -5.13 -22.82 1.11
N THR A 125 -3.80 -23.06 1.15
CA THR A 125 -2.82 -21.98 1.32
C THR A 125 -2.94 -20.94 0.22
N LYS A 126 -3.08 -21.38 -1.04
CA LYS A 126 -3.22 -20.47 -2.19
C LYS A 126 -4.46 -19.58 -2.05
N GLU A 127 -5.60 -20.15 -1.70
CA GLU A 127 -6.85 -19.39 -1.51
C GLU A 127 -6.72 -18.40 -0.34
N LEU A 128 -6.17 -18.84 0.80
CA LEU A 128 -5.91 -17.95 1.93
C LEU A 128 -4.99 -16.79 1.55
N ALA A 129 -3.93 -17.08 0.77
CA ALA A 129 -3.00 -16.06 0.30
C ALA A 129 -3.68 -15.07 -0.67
N ALA A 130 -4.58 -15.55 -1.54
CA ALA A 130 -5.36 -14.70 -2.43
C ALA A 130 -6.27 -13.75 -1.64
N ILE A 131 -6.98 -14.26 -0.63
CA ILE A 131 -7.81 -13.43 0.27
C ILE A 131 -6.95 -12.38 0.99
N ALA A 132 -5.76 -12.76 1.47
CA ALA A 132 -4.83 -11.81 2.09
C ALA A 132 -4.43 -10.71 1.12
N ALA A 133 -4.05 -11.08 -0.11
CA ALA A 133 -3.63 -10.14 -1.13
C ALA A 133 -4.76 -9.18 -1.53
N ASP A 134 -5.99 -9.67 -1.63
CA ASP A 134 -7.16 -8.84 -1.90
C ASP A 134 -7.41 -7.82 -0.78
N CYS A 135 -7.36 -8.26 0.48
CA CYS A 135 -7.46 -7.34 1.62
C CYS A 135 -6.31 -6.30 1.63
N MET A 136 -5.09 -6.71 1.30
CA MET A 136 -3.94 -5.80 1.21
C MET A 136 -4.04 -4.83 0.03
N SER A 137 -4.85 -5.14 -0.99
CA SER A 137 -5.08 -4.27 -2.15
C SER A 137 -6.06 -3.13 -1.88
N ASP A 138 -6.81 -3.20 -0.77
CA ASP A 138 -7.70 -2.15 -0.32
C ASP A 138 -6.95 -1.11 0.53
N ASN A 139 -6.94 0.14 0.06
CA ASN A 139 -6.22 1.25 0.69
C ASN A 139 -6.69 1.54 2.13
N GLY A 140 -7.94 1.19 2.47
CA GLY A 140 -8.48 1.38 3.82
C GLY A 140 -8.05 0.32 4.82
N THR A 141 -7.44 -0.78 4.37
CA THR A 141 -7.14 -1.94 5.20
C THR A 141 -5.68 -1.93 5.67
N THR A 142 -5.49 -1.82 6.98
CA THR A 142 -4.16 -1.89 7.61
C THR A 142 -3.66 -3.34 7.72
N GLU A 143 -2.35 -3.53 7.73
CA GLU A 143 -1.72 -4.84 7.95
C GLU A 143 -2.20 -5.52 9.26
N ARG A 144 -2.52 -4.71 10.27
CA ARG A 144 -3.10 -5.19 11.53
C ARG A 144 -4.50 -5.76 11.34
N GLN A 145 -5.32 -5.16 10.49
CA GLN A 145 -6.66 -5.68 10.16
C GLN A 145 -6.55 -6.96 9.34
N VAL A 146 -5.66 -7.02 8.34
CA VAL A 146 -5.39 -8.28 7.59
C VAL A 146 -4.96 -9.38 8.54
N GLN A 147 -4.01 -9.11 9.43
CA GLN A 147 -3.53 -10.06 10.42
C GLN A 147 -4.66 -10.54 11.33
N PHE A 148 -5.48 -9.62 11.83
CA PHE A 148 -6.61 -9.94 12.70
C PHE A 148 -7.65 -10.82 11.99
N PHE A 149 -7.96 -10.52 10.73
CA PHE A 149 -8.85 -11.33 9.91
C PHE A 149 -8.32 -12.77 9.77
N MET A 150 -7.04 -12.92 9.39
CA MET A 150 -6.41 -14.24 9.22
C MET A 150 -6.39 -15.06 10.51
N GLU A 151 -6.11 -14.43 11.64
CA GLU A 151 -6.13 -15.08 12.96
C GLU A 151 -7.55 -15.55 13.33
N ARG A 152 -8.58 -14.72 13.11
CA ARG A 152 -9.96 -15.08 13.43
C ARG A 152 -10.49 -16.19 12.54
N PHE A 153 -10.16 -16.17 11.25
CA PHE A 153 -10.62 -17.19 10.31
C PHE A 153 -10.08 -18.58 10.69
N LEU A 154 -8.78 -18.70 11.00
CA LEU A 154 -8.19 -19.95 11.51
C LEU A 154 -8.88 -20.42 12.79
N HIS A 155 -9.08 -19.50 13.72
CA HIS A 155 -9.65 -19.80 15.02
C HIS A 155 -11.09 -20.33 14.91
N TYR A 156 -11.94 -19.67 14.12
CA TYR A 156 -13.31 -20.11 13.89
C TYR A 156 -13.36 -21.48 13.21
N GLN A 157 -12.50 -21.73 12.23
CA GLN A 157 -12.42 -23.02 11.57
C GLN A 157 -12.07 -24.14 12.55
N GLN A 158 -11.09 -23.91 13.43
CA GLN A 158 -10.71 -24.86 14.48
C GLN A 158 -11.85 -25.12 15.47
N GLN A 159 -12.60 -24.07 15.85
CA GLN A 159 -13.77 -24.23 16.73
C GLN A 159 -14.88 -25.08 16.08
N VAL A 160 -15.18 -24.84 14.80
CA VAL A 160 -16.15 -25.65 14.05
C VAL A 160 -15.72 -27.11 14.01
N ASN A 161 -14.44 -27.38 13.71
CA ASN A 161 -13.91 -28.74 13.71
C ASN A 161 -14.04 -29.43 15.09
N CYS A 162 -13.74 -28.70 16.18
CA CYS A 162 -13.92 -29.20 17.55
C CYS A 162 -15.39 -29.49 17.87
N LEU A 163 -16.32 -28.61 17.49
CA LEU A 163 -17.75 -28.83 17.70
C LEU A 163 -18.27 -30.03 16.90
N CYS A 164 -17.79 -30.22 15.67
CA CYS A 164 -18.10 -31.39 14.86
C CYS A 164 -17.58 -32.67 15.53
N LEU A 165 -16.34 -32.67 16.01
CA LEU A 165 -15.73 -33.75 16.79
C LEU A 165 -16.57 -34.12 18.01
N ASP A 166 -16.87 -33.15 18.86
CA ASP A 166 -17.66 -33.35 20.08
C ASP A 166 -19.07 -33.84 19.75
N SER A 167 -19.70 -33.31 18.71
CA SER A 167 -21.05 -33.70 18.32
C SER A 167 -21.11 -35.11 17.73
N LEU A 168 -20.11 -35.50 16.94
CA LEU A 168 -19.97 -36.87 16.44
C LEU A 168 -19.76 -37.83 17.61
N TYR A 169 -18.81 -37.53 18.50
CA TYR A 169 -18.54 -38.35 19.69
C TYR A 169 -19.78 -38.53 20.57
N ASN A 170 -20.52 -37.45 20.82
CA ASN A 170 -21.71 -37.47 21.68
C ASN A 170 -22.92 -38.16 21.03
N ARG A 171 -23.15 -37.99 19.72
CA ARG A 171 -24.26 -38.64 19.00
C ARG A 171 -24.02 -40.11 18.71
N HIS A 172 -22.77 -40.51 18.64
CA HIS A 172 -22.36 -41.83 18.23
C HIS A 172 -21.65 -42.61 19.35
N ARG A 173 -22.21 -42.57 20.57
CA ARG A 173 -21.75 -43.35 21.72
C ARG A 173 -21.84 -44.89 21.53
N THR A 174 -22.33 -45.33 20.37
CA THR A 174 -22.64 -46.72 20.01
C THR A 174 -21.88 -47.22 18.77
N VAL A 175 -20.96 -46.43 18.18
CA VAL A 175 -20.15 -46.98 17.07
C VAL A 175 -19.16 -48.00 17.60
N SER A 176 -18.81 -48.95 16.73
CA SER A 176 -17.69 -49.84 17.00
C SER A 176 -16.41 -49.02 17.24
N PRO A 177 -15.49 -49.49 18.10
CA PRO A 177 -14.20 -48.83 18.34
C PRO A 177 -13.40 -48.52 17.07
N GLU A 178 -13.60 -49.32 16.02
CA GLU A 178 -12.96 -49.16 14.72
C GLU A 178 -13.45 -47.90 13.98
N ASN A 179 -14.76 -47.67 13.94
CA ASN A 179 -15.33 -46.50 13.28
C ASN A 179 -15.06 -45.21 14.08
N GLU A 180 -14.98 -45.30 15.41
CA GLU A 180 -14.55 -44.17 16.25
C GLU A 180 -13.10 -43.75 15.90
N ARG A 181 -12.19 -44.72 15.74
CA ARG A 181 -10.81 -44.46 15.28
C ARG A 181 -10.77 -43.76 13.93
N ILE A 182 -11.48 -44.28 12.93
CA ILE A 182 -11.50 -43.71 11.58
C ILE A 182 -12.00 -42.26 11.59
N LEU A 183 -13.04 -41.97 12.38
CA LEU A 183 -13.58 -40.60 12.51
C LEU A 183 -12.59 -39.64 13.19
N VAL A 184 -11.91 -40.10 14.25
CA VAL A 184 -10.88 -39.30 14.94
C VAL A 184 -9.69 -39.04 14.02
N GLU A 185 -9.23 -40.04 13.27
CA GLU A 185 -8.16 -39.89 12.28
C GLU A 185 -8.53 -38.89 11.19
N PHE A 186 -9.73 -39.00 10.61
CA PHE A 186 -10.23 -38.06 9.60
C PHE A 186 -10.26 -36.60 10.08
N LEU A 187 -10.72 -36.36 11.31
CA LEU A 187 -10.80 -35.01 11.87
C LEU A 187 -9.42 -34.46 12.27
N ASN A 188 -8.51 -35.33 12.70
CA ASN A 188 -7.11 -34.98 12.89
C ASN A 188 -6.44 -34.59 11.58
N ASP A 189 -6.71 -35.31 10.49
CA ASP A 189 -6.20 -34.98 9.16
C ASP A 189 -6.70 -33.62 8.68
N ILE A 190 -7.99 -33.31 8.84
CA ILE A 190 -8.54 -31.99 8.53
C ILE A 190 -7.84 -30.89 9.35
N ASN A 191 -7.67 -31.12 10.65
CA ASN A 191 -7.01 -30.15 11.53
C ASN A 191 -5.55 -29.93 11.15
N LEU A 192 -4.83 -31.00 10.81
CA LEU A 192 -3.44 -30.94 10.36
C LEU A 192 -3.35 -30.18 9.03
N VAL A 193 -4.12 -30.57 8.02
CA VAL A 193 -4.16 -29.92 6.70
C VAL A 193 -4.46 -28.43 6.85
N THR A 194 -5.43 -28.06 7.69
CA THR A 194 -5.80 -26.66 7.96
C THR A 194 -4.66 -25.94 8.67
N ALA A 195 -4.09 -26.51 9.74
CA ALA A 195 -3.03 -25.87 10.51
C ALA A 195 -1.75 -25.65 9.69
N GLU A 196 -1.42 -26.58 8.81
CA GLU A 196 -0.33 -26.48 7.83
C GLU A 196 -0.62 -25.42 6.78
N ALA A 197 -1.83 -25.40 6.22
CA ALA A 197 -2.20 -24.46 5.17
C ALA A 197 -2.10 -23.00 5.62
N TYR A 198 -2.36 -22.74 6.91
CA TYR A 198 -2.28 -21.41 7.51
C TYR A 198 -0.87 -21.00 7.98
N LYS A 199 0.10 -21.92 8.08
CA LYS A 199 1.47 -21.57 8.52
C LYS A 199 2.03 -20.33 7.81
N PRO A 200 1.88 -20.19 6.47
CA PRO A 200 2.33 -19.00 5.75
C PRO A 200 1.57 -17.72 6.10
N MET A 201 0.34 -17.82 6.61
CA MET A 201 -0.54 -16.67 6.88
C MET A 201 -0.51 -16.20 8.33
N ARG A 202 0.25 -16.88 9.21
CA ARG A 202 0.27 -16.64 10.67
C ARG A 202 0.78 -15.26 11.06
N SER A 203 1.62 -14.63 10.25
CA SER A 203 2.21 -13.32 10.56
C SER A 203 2.58 -12.58 9.30
N ALA A 204 2.72 -11.25 9.38
CA ALA A 204 3.20 -10.44 8.26
C ALA A 204 4.53 -10.96 7.64
N PRO A 205 5.57 -11.30 8.43
CA PRO A 205 6.81 -11.82 7.86
C PRO A 205 6.66 -13.17 7.15
N THR A 206 5.83 -14.07 7.68
CA THR A 206 5.60 -15.38 7.05
C THR A 206 4.80 -15.26 5.76
N ARG A 207 3.85 -14.31 5.70
CA ARG A 207 3.10 -13.97 4.48
C ARG A 207 4.02 -13.43 3.40
N LEU A 208 4.82 -12.42 3.74
CA LEU A 208 5.78 -11.84 2.80
C LEU A 208 6.76 -12.90 2.30
N SER A 209 7.29 -13.75 3.18
CA SER A 209 8.16 -14.87 2.79
C SER A 209 7.48 -15.84 1.80
N TYR A 210 6.19 -16.11 1.99
CA TYR A 210 5.41 -16.93 1.07
C TYR A 210 5.24 -16.25 -0.29
N PHE A 211 4.83 -14.98 -0.33
CA PHE A 211 4.72 -14.23 -1.57
C PHE A 211 6.08 -14.03 -2.28
N SER A 212 7.17 -13.89 -1.54
CA SER A 212 8.53 -13.87 -2.10
C SER A 212 8.85 -15.18 -2.82
N ARG A 213 8.54 -16.34 -2.21
CA ARG A 213 8.76 -17.65 -2.83
C ARG A 213 7.91 -17.86 -4.09
N LEU A 214 6.70 -17.29 -4.12
CA LEU A 214 5.85 -17.29 -5.31
C LEU A 214 6.32 -16.29 -6.39
N GLY A 215 7.23 -15.37 -6.04
CA GLY A 215 7.64 -14.26 -6.91
C GLY A 215 6.54 -13.22 -7.13
N SER A 216 5.50 -13.19 -6.27
CA SER A 216 4.42 -12.21 -6.31
C SER A 216 4.70 -10.98 -5.45
N PHE A 217 5.55 -11.12 -4.43
CA PHE A 217 6.11 -9.98 -3.71
C PHE A 217 7.50 -9.66 -4.26
N ILE A 218 7.66 -8.43 -4.72
CA ILE A 218 8.93 -7.91 -5.23
C ILE A 218 9.51 -6.99 -4.16
N PRO A 219 10.52 -7.44 -3.40
CA PRO A 219 11.10 -6.62 -2.34
C PRO A 219 11.92 -5.47 -2.92
N PRO A 220 12.04 -4.35 -2.20
CA PRO A 220 13.02 -3.33 -2.54
C PRO A 220 14.45 -3.88 -2.37
N GLU A 221 15.33 -3.45 -3.26
CA GLU A 221 16.76 -3.71 -3.27
C GLU A 221 17.49 -2.48 -2.72
N ARG A 222 18.52 -2.69 -1.91
CA ARG A 222 19.36 -1.60 -1.38
C ARG A 222 20.44 -1.26 -2.39
N VAL A 223 20.43 -0.03 -2.87
CA VAL A 223 21.46 0.50 -3.77
C VAL A 223 22.24 1.58 -3.02
N PHE A 224 23.52 1.33 -2.79
CA PHE A 224 24.38 2.29 -2.08
C PHE A 224 24.59 3.55 -2.92
N ALA A 225 24.29 4.70 -2.31
CA ALA A 225 24.63 6.02 -2.84
C ALA A 225 26.07 6.39 -2.44
N LYS A 226 26.48 5.97 -1.23
CA LYS A 226 27.85 6.01 -0.73
C LYS A 226 28.15 4.74 0.06
N ARG A 227 29.35 4.19 -0.11
CA ARG A 227 29.91 3.12 0.74
C ARG A 227 31.09 3.69 1.49
N ASP A 228 31.05 3.64 2.82
CA ASP A 228 32.27 3.75 3.62
C ASP A 228 32.88 2.34 3.63
N LEU A 229 33.77 2.05 2.69
CA LEU A 229 34.53 0.81 2.72
C LEU A 229 35.39 0.82 3.98
N VAL A 230 35.03 0.03 4.99
CA VAL A 230 35.98 -0.35 6.04
C VAL A 230 36.94 -1.33 5.40
N LEU A 231 38.00 -0.80 4.78
CA LEU A 231 39.11 -1.63 4.34
C LEU A 231 39.69 -2.30 5.60
N PRO A 232 39.92 -3.62 5.61
CA PRO A 232 40.84 -4.21 6.57
C PRO A 232 42.17 -3.47 6.43
N HIS A 233 42.75 -2.99 7.53
CA HIS A 233 44.01 -2.26 7.55
C HIS A 233 45.09 -2.89 6.64
N ASP A 234 45.25 -2.38 5.42
CA ASP A 234 46.49 -2.50 4.64
C ASP A 234 46.53 -1.41 3.56
N ASP A 235 47.44 -0.46 3.71
CA ASP A 235 47.39 0.90 3.12
C ASP A 235 47.86 1.02 1.65
N HIS A 236 47.96 -0.06 0.87
CA HIS A 236 48.76 -0.01 -0.36
C HIS A 236 48.16 -0.53 -1.67
N VAL A 237 46.83 -0.68 -1.81
CA VAL A 237 46.24 -1.01 -3.13
C VAL A 237 44.96 -0.22 -3.43
N PRO A 238 44.87 0.54 -4.54
CA PRO A 238 43.62 1.14 -4.98
C PRO A 238 42.67 0.04 -5.47
N TYR A 239 41.64 -0.24 -4.68
CA TYR A 239 40.68 -1.32 -4.95
C TYR A 239 39.54 -0.82 -5.86
N GLN A 240 39.35 -1.46 -7.01
CA GLN A 240 38.19 -1.24 -7.88
C GLN A 240 37.04 -2.14 -7.42
N LEU A 241 35.93 -1.52 -7.03
CA LEU A 241 34.70 -2.19 -6.61
C LEU A 241 34.14 -3.08 -7.74
N THR A 242 33.88 -4.35 -7.43
CA THR A 242 33.20 -5.30 -8.31
C THR A 242 31.85 -5.73 -7.73
N ASP A 243 30.97 -6.28 -8.56
CA ASP A 243 29.64 -6.78 -8.14
C ASP A 243 29.69 -7.90 -7.08
N LYS A 244 30.87 -8.47 -6.80
CA LYS A 244 31.07 -9.51 -5.78
C LYS A 244 31.25 -8.95 -4.35
N ASP A 245 31.40 -7.64 -4.17
CA ASP A 245 31.67 -7.01 -2.87
C ASP A 245 30.41 -6.79 -2.00
N ILE A 246 29.27 -7.38 -2.39
CA ILE A 246 27.98 -7.30 -1.69
C ILE A 246 28.00 -8.01 -0.31
N TYR A 247 29.04 -8.82 -0.03
CA TYR A 247 29.15 -9.62 1.20
C TYR A 247 30.06 -9.02 2.29
N LEU A 248 30.63 -7.84 2.07
CA LEU A 248 31.34 -7.10 3.12
C LEU A 248 30.31 -6.43 4.05
N GLY A 249 30.48 -6.61 5.36
CA GLY A 249 29.55 -6.12 6.38
C GLY A 249 29.27 -4.62 6.28
N TYR A 250 28.07 -4.22 6.72
CA TYR A 250 27.59 -2.84 6.67
C TYR A 250 28.38 -1.93 7.61
N GLY A 251 28.78 -0.76 7.12
CA GLY A 251 29.36 0.31 7.96
C GLY A 251 28.27 1.12 8.67
N GLU A 252 28.57 1.71 9.83
CA GLU A 252 27.63 2.54 10.61
C GLU A 252 27.11 3.78 9.84
N ASN A 253 27.80 4.18 8.78
CA ASN A 253 27.50 5.35 7.96
C ASN A 253 26.93 5.03 6.57
N ASP A 254 26.64 3.77 6.26
CA ASP A 254 26.17 3.39 4.92
C ASP A 254 24.88 4.13 4.54
N GLN A 255 24.93 4.83 3.40
CA GLN A 255 23.79 5.55 2.86
C GLN A 255 23.30 4.88 1.58
N PHE A 256 22.05 4.45 1.59
CA PHE A 256 21.44 3.70 0.50
C PHE A 256 20.09 4.26 0.09
N VAL A 257 19.73 3.97 -1.15
CA VAL A 257 18.40 4.11 -1.73
C VAL A 257 17.71 2.76 -1.65
N GLN A 258 16.45 2.73 -1.20
CA GLN A 258 15.58 1.57 -1.33
C GLN A 258 14.92 1.64 -2.70
N PHE A 259 15.35 0.79 -3.62
CA PHE A 259 14.89 0.79 -5.01
C PHE A 259 14.00 -0.43 -5.28
N VAL A 260 12.84 -0.25 -5.89
CA VAL A 260 11.96 -1.34 -6.29
C VAL A 260 12.24 -1.68 -7.76
N PRO A 261 12.68 -2.91 -8.10
CA PRO A 261 13.00 -3.29 -9.48
C PRO A 261 11.79 -3.22 -10.41
N MET A 262 11.68 -2.11 -11.14
CA MET A 262 10.51 -1.82 -11.98
C MET A 262 10.29 -2.89 -13.04
N ARG A 263 11.35 -3.43 -13.65
CA ARG A 263 11.25 -4.51 -14.64
C ARG A 263 10.55 -5.75 -14.09
N LYS A 264 10.73 -6.07 -12.80
CA LYS A 264 10.06 -7.20 -12.15
C LYS A 264 8.58 -6.87 -11.93
N VAL A 265 8.28 -5.65 -11.49
CA VAL A 265 6.91 -5.18 -11.22
C VAL A 265 6.09 -5.13 -12.49
N LEU A 266 6.61 -4.44 -13.52
CA LEU A 266 5.98 -4.31 -14.83
C LEU A 266 5.80 -5.68 -15.48
N LYS A 267 6.79 -6.59 -15.40
CA LYS A 267 6.64 -7.96 -15.89
C LYS A 267 5.45 -8.66 -15.24
N LYS A 268 5.36 -8.64 -13.91
CA LYS A 268 4.24 -9.27 -13.20
C LYS A 268 2.90 -8.63 -13.53
N LEU A 269 2.86 -7.32 -13.74
CA LEU A 269 1.66 -6.60 -14.16
C LEU A 269 1.18 -7.04 -15.55
N PHE A 270 2.08 -7.13 -16.53
CA PHE A 270 1.72 -7.56 -17.89
C PHE A 270 1.45 -9.07 -18.01
N GLU A 271 1.95 -9.88 -17.07
CA GLU A 271 1.58 -11.30 -16.93
C GLU A 271 0.18 -11.51 -16.34
N ILE A 272 -0.51 -10.45 -15.87
CA ILE A 272 -1.91 -10.56 -15.42
C ILE A 272 -2.79 -10.88 -16.64
N PRO A 273 -3.59 -11.97 -16.59
CA PRO A 273 -4.46 -12.35 -17.70
C PRO A 273 -5.36 -11.20 -18.15
N GLY A 274 -5.31 -10.90 -19.45
CA GLY A 274 -6.13 -9.85 -20.08
C GLY A 274 -5.60 -8.41 -19.93
N PHE A 275 -4.58 -8.15 -19.09
CA PHE A 275 -4.08 -6.78 -18.89
C PHE A 275 -3.55 -6.15 -20.18
N LEU A 276 -2.67 -6.85 -20.91
CA LEU A 276 -2.16 -6.34 -22.20
C LEU A 276 -3.30 -6.13 -23.21
N LYS A 277 -4.28 -7.04 -23.25
CA LYS A 277 -5.44 -6.93 -24.15
C LYS A 277 -6.23 -5.64 -23.87
N GLU A 278 -6.46 -5.33 -22.60
CA GLU A 278 -7.15 -4.11 -22.18
C GLU A 278 -6.37 -2.85 -22.57
N VAL A 279 -5.05 -2.85 -22.36
CA VAL A 279 -4.15 -1.75 -22.76
C VAL A 279 -4.19 -1.51 -24.27
N LEU A 280 -4.10 -2.58 -25.08
CA LEU A 280 -4.12 -2.45 -26.54
C LEU A 280 -5.50 -2.01 -27.07
N HIS A 281 -6.58 -2.46 -26.42
CA HIS A 281 -7.92 -1.98 -26.74
C HIS A 281 -8.07 -0.49 -26.46
N TRP A 282 -7.51 -0.01 -25.33
CA TRP A 282 -7.48 1.41 -24.99
C TRP A 282 -6.63 2.23 -25.96
N GLU A 283 -5.43 1.79 -26.30
CA GLU A 283 -4.56 2.45 -27.27
C GLU A 283 -5.25 2.59 -28.63
N LYS A 284 -5.91 1.53 -29.10
CA LYS A 284 -6.71 1.58 -30.34
C LYS A 284 -7.83 2.62 -30.24
N ARG A 285 -8.59 2.63 -29.15
CA ARG A 285 -9.66 3.62 -28.93
C ARG A 285 -9.11 5.05 -28.97
N CYS A 286 -7.99 5.32 -28.32
CA CYS A 286 -7.34 6.65 -28.37
C CYS A 286 -7.00 7.06 -29.80
N SER A 287 -6.55 6.13 -30.66
CA SER A 287 -6.21 6.45 -32.05
C SER A 287 -7.42 6.76 -32.96
N GLU A 288 -8.63 6.37 -32.54
CA GLU A 288 -9.87 6.55 -33.31
C GLU A 288 -10.68 7.77 -32.87
N GLU A 289 -10.40 8.33 -31.68
CA GLU A 289 -11.10 9.51 -31.17
C GLU A 289 -10.54 10.81 -31.78
N MET A 290 -11.41 11.80 -31.98
CA MET A 290 -11.03 13.12 -32.51
C MET A 290 -10.52 14.07 -31.41
N GLU A 291 -10.80 13.75 -30.15
CA GLU A 291 -10.41 14.54 -28.98
C GLU A 291 -9.32 13.81 -28.20
N VAL A 292 -8.32 14.56 -27.72
CA VAL A 292 -7.25 14.02 -26.90
C VAL A 292 -7.80 13.56 -25.55
N THR A 293 -7.84 12.25 -25.32
CA THR A 293 -8.34 11.64 -24.08
C THR A 293 -7.23 10.96 -23.27
N SER A 294 -6.06 10.76 -23.88
CA SER A 294 -4.90 10.13 -23.25
C SER A 294 -3.59 10.85 -23.59
N PHE A 295 -2.60 10.68 -22.71
CA PHE A 295 -1.23 11.07 -23.01
C PHE A 295 -0.64 10.34 -24.22
N LEU A 296 -1.19 9.16 -24.58
CA LEU A 296 -0.78 8.41 -25.77
C LEU A 296 -0.95 9.20 -27.08
N GLU A 297 -1.87 10.16 -27.09
CA GLU A 297 -2.16 11.03 -28.24
C GLU A 297 -1.37 12.35 -28.20
N SER A 298 -0.65 12.61 -27.10
CA SER A 298 0.10 13.85 -26.93
C SER A 298 1.20 13.98 -27.98
N GLU A 299 1.40 15.19 -28.51
CA GLU A 299 2.47 15.46 -29.47
C GLU A 299 3.85 15.11 -28.90
N VAL A 300 4.06 15.35 -27.61
CA VAL A 300 5.28 14.97 -26.88
C VAL A 300 5.52 13.46 -26.98
N TRP A 301 4.52 12.64 -26.62
CA TRP A 301 4.67 11.20 -26.69
C TRP A 301 4.83 10.71 -28.12
N LEU A 302 4.03 11.22 -29.07
CA LEU A 302 4.11 10.82 -30.47
C LEU A 302 5.47 11.18 -31.08
N ALA A 303 6.04 12.35 -30.74
CA ALA A 303 7.38 12.74 -31.17
C ALA A 303 8.47 11.86 -30.54
N SER A 304 8.39 11.59 -29.22
CA SER A 304 9.33 10.71 -28.52
C SER A 304 9.22 9.25 -28.99
N ALA A 305 8.02 8.74 -29.23
CA ALA A 305 7.75 7.41 -29.78
C ALA A 305 8.24 7.29 -31.25
N ARG A 306 8.29 8.38 -32.01
CA ARG A 306 8.92 8.39 -33.34
C ARG A 306 10.46 8.33 -33.26
N SER A 307 11.05 8.77 -32.15
CA SER A 307 12.51 8.76 -31.91
C SER A 307 13.10 7.41 -31.48
N ARG A 308 12.29 6.33 -31.55
CA ARG A 308 12.52 4.90 -31.21
C ARG A 308 13.81 4.27 -31.77
N ARG A 309 14.98 4.82 -31.44
CA ARG A 309 16.30 4.39 -31.92
C ARG A 309 16.60 2.92 -31.60
N TYR A 310 16.04 2.41 -30.50
CA TYR A 310 16.24 1.04 -30.02
C TYR A 310 14.95 0.20 -30.02
N ALA A 311 13.90 0.61 -30.74
CA ALA A 311 12.68 -0.18 -30.78
C ALA A 311 12.94 -1.53 -31.43
N LYS A 312 12.58 -2.60 -30.71
CA LYS A 312 12.72 -3.96 -31.21
C LYS A 312 11.59 -4.27 -32.19
N SER A 313 11.88 -5.02 -33.24
CA SER A 313 10.85 -5.40 -34.22
C SER A 313 9.75 -6.21 -33.52
N GLY A 314 8.50 -5.76 -33.65
CA GLY A 314 7.33 -6.44 -33.04
C GLY A 314 7.18 -6.26 -31.53
N SER A 315 7.95 -5.37 -30.88
CA SER A 315 7.73 -5.03 -29.47
C SER A 315 6.65 -3.98 -29.28
N TYR A 316 5.99 -4.01 -28.14
CA TYR A 316 5.14 -2.92 -27.66
C TYR A 316 5.97 -1.85 -26.95
N PHE A 317 5.53 -0.59 -26.99
CA PHE A 317 6.29 0.54 -26.42
C PHE A 317 5.35 1.48 -25.67
N PHE A 318 5.54 1.61 -24.34
CA PHE A 318 4.62 2.37 -23.49
C PHE A 318 5.29 3.48 -22.67
N PRO A 319 4.60 4.60 -22.39
CA PRO A 319 5.13 5.67 -21.55
C PRO A 319 5.07 5.34 -20.06
N LEU A 320 6.02 5.87 -19.30
CA LEU A 320 5.98 5.92 -17.83
C LEU A 320 6.10 7.38 -17.39
N HIS A 321 5.21 7.82 -16.49
CA HIS A 321 5.34 9.12 -15.84
C HIS A 321 5.96 8.96 -14.48
N PHE A 322 6.95 9.79 -14.15
CA PHE A 322 7.61 9.79 -12.86
C PHE A 322 7.13 10.97 -12.02
N TYR A 323 6.92 10.72 -10.73
CA TYR A 323 6.58 11.73 -9.76
C TYR A 323 7.60 11.73 -8.63
N TYR A 324 8.05 12.92 -8.22
CA TYR A 324 8.95 13.08 -7.08
C TYR A 324 8.37 14.06 -6.06
N ASP A 325 8.48 13.68 -4.78
CA ASP A 325 8.12 14.54 -3.65
C ASP A 325 8.94 14.19 -2.39
N ASP A 326 9.19 15.18 -1.55
CA ASP A 326 9.82 15.03 -0.24
C ASP A 326 8.74 15.09 0.86
N PHE A 327 8.47 13.97 1.52
CA PHE A 327 7.45 13.85 2.57
C PHE A 327 8.05 13.54 3.95
N GLU A 328 7.33 13.89 5.01
CA GLU A 328 7.72 13.61 6.40
C GLU A 328 6.76 12.56 6.99
N ALA A 329 7.30 11.38 7.33
CA ALA A 329 6.51 10.30 7.94
C ALA A 329 6.33 10.49 9.46
N GLY A 330 7.12 11.37 10.08
CA GLY A 330 7.03 11.74 11.50
C GLY A 330 6.03 12.87 11.78
N ASN A 331 6.12 13.46 12.97
CA ASN A 331 5.33 14.64 13.31
C ASN A 331 5.87 15.87 12.56
N ALA A 332 5.24 16.21 11.44
CA ALA A 332 5.62 17.33 10.58
C ALA A 332 5.54 18.72 11.26
N LEU A 333 4.94 18.83 12.46
CA LEU A 333 4.80 20.08 13.22
C LEU A 333 5.63 20.12 14.52
N GLY A 334 6.39 19.06 14.82
CA GLY A 334 7.20 18.97 16.03
C GLY A 334 8.56 19.66 15.91
N SER A 335 9.29 19.78 17.03
CA SER A 335 10.66 20.32 17.09
C SER A 335 11.70 19.56 16.26
N HIS A 336 11.36 18.35 15.78
CA HIS A 336 12.17 17.52 14.90
C HIS A 336 11.64 17.48 13.45
N SER A 337 10.71 18.36 13.08
CA SER A 337 10.21 18.49 11.71
C SER A 337 11.38 18.75 10.74
N GLY A 338 11.42 18.01 9.62
CA GLY A 338 12.45 18.17 8.59
C GLY A 338 13.65 17.23 8.74
N VAL A 339 13.84 16.59 9.89
CA VAL A 339 15.02 15.73 10.15
C VAL A 339 14.89 14.36 9.47
N HIS A 340 13.66 13.83 9.40
CA HIS A 340 13.39 12.48 8.91
C HIS A 340 12.65 12.47 7.56
N LYS A 341 12.70 13.59 6.82
CA LYS A 341 12.17 13.68 5.46
C LYS A 341 12.71 12.58 4.55
N LEU A 342 11.80 12.03 3.76
CA LEU A 342 12.05 11.01 2.77
C LEU A 342 11.72 11.57 1.39
N GLY A 343 12.61 11.33 0.44
CA GLY A 343 12.32 11.50 -0.98
C GLY A 343 11.66 10.24 -1.51
N GLY A 344 10.46 10.39 -2.05
CA GLY A 344 9.70 9.34 -2.72
C GLY A 344 9.75 9.53 -4.23
N VAL A 345 10.08 8.47 -4.96
CA VAL A 345 10.00 8.43 -6.42
C VAL A 345 8.94 7.41 -6.80
N TYR A 346 7.89 7.89 -7.47
CA TYR A 346 6.75 7.11 -7.91
C TYR A 346 6.69 7.11 -9.43
N TYR A 347 5.98 6.15 -9.99
CA TYR A 347 5.63 6.17 -11.41
C TYR A 347 4.20 5.72 -11.65
N SER A 348 3.55 6.36 -12.61
CA SER A 348 2.21 6.01 -13.08
C SER A 348 2.25 5.50 -14.52
N LEU A 349 1.15 4.88 -14.92
CA LEU A 349 1.01 4.17 -16.20
C LEU A 349 0.05 4.94 -17.12
N PRO A 350 0.50 5.99 -17.82
CA PRO A 350 -0.37 6.83 -18.67
C PRO A 350 -1.03 6.09 -19.85
N PHE A 351 -0.62 4.85 -20.11
CA PHE A 351 -1.20 3.98 -21.15
C PHE A 351 -2.37 3.13 -20.68
N VAL A 352 -2.73 3.14 -19.39
CA VAL A 352 -3.91 2.41 -18.92
C VAL A 352 -5.18 3.28 -19.04
N PRO A 353 -6.37 2.68 -19.21
CA PRO A 353 -7.63 3.40 -19.18
C PRO A 353 -7.83 4.27 -17.92
N PRO A 354 -8.59 5.39 -18.01
CA PRO A 354 -8.83 6.29 -16.87
C PRO A 354 -9.40 5.59 -15.62
N HIS A 355 -10.30 4.63 -15.79
CA HIS A 355 -10.91 3.88 -14.69
C HIS A 355 -9.92 2.97 -13.93
N MET A 356 -8.77 2.66 -14.55
CA MET A 356 -7.64 1.97 -13.92
C MET A 356 -6.67 2.99 -13.33
N ALA A 357 -6.28 3.99 -14.12
CA ALA A 357 -5.35 5.05 -13.72
C ALA A 357 -5.80 5.78 -12.44
N SER A 358 -7.12 5.89 -12.21
CA SER A 358 -7.69 6.53 -11.01
C SER A 358 -7.54 5.71 -9.71
N LYS A 359 -7.06 4.46 -9.76
CA LYS A 359 -6.89 3.60 -8.58
C LYS A 359 -5.45 3.68 -8.07
N LEU A 360 -5.29 3.86 -6.76
CA LEU A 360 -3.97 3.98 -6.10
C LEU A 360 -3.00 2.84 -6.44
N LYS A 361 -3.51 1.61 -6.65
CA LYS A 361 -2.69 0.45 -7.02
C LYS A 361 -1.99 0.55 -8.39
N TYR A 362 -2.33 1.54 -9.22
CA TYR A 362 -1.62 1.86 -10.47
C TYR A 362 -0.65 3.04 -10.34
N ILE A 363 -0.45 3.55 -9.12
CA ILE A 363 0.65 4.45 -8.75
C ILE A 363 1.70 3.59 -8.06
N MET A 364 2.81 3.35 -8.75
CA MET A 364 3.84 2.42 -8.34
C MET A 364 4.99 3.16 -7.67
N LEU A 365 5.65 2.53 -6.70
CA LEU A 365 6.84 3.05 -6.06
C LEU A 365 8.09 2.58 -6.84
N ALA A 366 8.98 3.50 -7.21
CA ALA A 366 10.29 3.19 -7.79
C ALA A 366 11.41 3.27 -6.76
N ALA A 367 11.43 4.29 -5.91
CA ALA A 367 12.50 4.46 -4.92
C ALA A 367 12.07 5.27 -3.69
N VAL A 368 12.72 4.99 -2.56
CA VAL A 368 12.65 5.78 -1.33
C VAL A 368 14.05 5.98 -0.77
N PHE A 369 14.36 7.20 -0.35
CA PHE A 369 15.63 7.55 0.28
C PHE A 369 15.44 8.68 1.29
N LYS A 370 16.39 8.87 2.20
CA LYS A 370 16.38 10.06 3.09
C LYS A 370 16.60 11.30 2.24
N SER A 371 15.78 12.34 2.34
CA SER A 371 15.95 13.57 1.53
C SER A 371 17.33 14.21 1.74
N ARG A 372 17.89 14.12 2.94
CA ARG A 372 19.26 14.54 3.25
C ARG A 372 20.32 13.84 2.38
N LEU A 373 20.09 12.60 1.97
CA LEU A 373 21.00 11.86 1.10
C LEU A 373 21.19 12.57 -0.24
N ARG A 374 20.10 13.06 -0.84
CA ARG A 374 20.14 13.85 -2.07
C ARG A 374 20.91 15.15 -1.91
N ILE A 375 20.81 15.79 -0.74
CA ILE A 375 21.52 17.05 -0.44
C ILE A 375 23.03 16.79 -0.30
N VAL A 376 23.43 15.69 0.34
CA VAL A 376 24.84 15.40 0.63
C VAL A 376 25.56 14.74 -0.55
N GLU A 377 24.94 13.75 -1.19
CA GLU A 377 25.54 12.94 -2.26
C GLU A 377 25.10 13.38 -3.67
N GLY A 378 24.13 14.29 -3.76
CA GLY A 378 23.63 14.84 -5.02
C GLY A 378 22.60 13.95 -5.74
N ASN A 379 21.98 14.54 -6.76
CA ASN A 379 20.97 13.86 -7.58
C ASN A 379 21.55 12.63 -8.31
N LYS A 380 22.78 12.72 -8.79
CA LYS A 380 23.42 11.63 -9.53
C LYS A 380 23.52 10.34 -8.72
N ALA A 381 23.96 10.43 -7.46
CA ALA A 381 24.11 9.25 -6.61
C ALA A 381 22.76 8.59 -6.29
N VAL A 382 21.74 9.41 -6.02
CA VAL A 382 20.42 8.96 -5.56
C VAL A 382 19.54 8.42 -6.70
N PHE A 383 19.53 9.10 -7.85
CA PHE A 383 18.68 8.71 -8.99
C PHE A 383 19.34 7.68 -9.92
N ARG A 384 20.64 7.38 -9.75
CA ARG A 384 21.35 6.34 -10.52
C ARG A 384 20.57 5.04 -10.72
N PRO A 385 20.02 4.38 -9.67
CA PRO A 385 19.26 3.14 -9.88
C PRO A 385 18.04 3.32 -10.77
N VAL A 386 17.31 4.43 -10.63
CA VAL A 386 16.13 4.74 -11.46
C VAL A 386 16.53 5.01 -12.91
N ILE A 387 17.60 5.79 -13.15
CA ILE A 387 18.09 6.07 -14.50
C ILE A 387 18.59 4.81 -15.19
N GLN A 388 19.33 3.95 -14.49
CA GLN A 388 19.82 2.68 -15.03
C GLN A 388 18.66 1.73 -15.37
N GLU A 389 17.62 1.69 -14.53
CA GLU A 389 16.42 0.91 -14.81
C GLU A 389 15.67 1.42 -16.04
N LEU A 390 15.49 2.74 -16.17
CA LEU A 390 14.86 3.36 -17.32
C LEU A 390 15.62 3.13 -18.62
N LYS A 391 16.96 3.17 -18.60
CA LYS A 391 17.79 2.81 -19.76
C LYS A 391 17.53 1.38 -20.19
N PHE A 392 17.53 0.44 -19.25
CA PHE A 392 17.23 -0.96 -19.57
C PHE A 392 15.81 -1.13 -20.12
N LEU A 393 14.81 -0.51 -19.52
CA LEU A 393 13.42 -0.62 -20.00
C LEU A 393 13.22 -0.01 -21.39
N TYR A 394 13.99 1.04 -21.72
CA TYR A 394 13.97 1.70 -23.03
C TYR A 394 14.69 0.89 -24.11
N GLU A 395 15.91 0.44 -23.83
CA GLU A 395 16.78 -0.23 -24.80
C GLU A 395 16.44 -1.72 -24.95
N GLU A 396 16.28 -2.42 -23.83
CA GLU A 396 16.08 -3.87 -23.80
C GLU A 396 14.61 -4.27 -23.65
N GLY A 397 13.89 -3.58 -22.77
CA GLY A 397 12.52 -3.93 -22.38
C GLY A 397 12.43 -5.17 -21.51
N ILE A 398 11.21 -5.68 -21.34
CA ILE A 398 10.88 -6.89 -20.58
C ILE A 398 10.26 -7.94 -21.50
N THR A 399 10.63 -9.20 -21.28
CA THR A 399 9.95 -10.34 -21.93
C THR A 399 8.85 -10.87 -21.02
N VAL A 400 7.61 -10.82 -21.51
CA VAL A 400 6.39 -11.21 -20.82
C VAL A 400 5.84 -12.50 -21.43
N SER A 401 5.40 -13.44 -20.60
CA SER A 401 4.67 -14.63 -21.05
C SER A 401 3.17 -14.38 -20.95
N LEU A 402 2.45 -14.53 -22.06
CA LEU A 402 1.00 -14.32 -22.14
C LEU A 402 0.20 -15.64 -21.98
N GLY A 403 0.88 -16.75 -21.72
CA GLY A 403 0.31 -18.10 -21.70
C GLY A 403 0.60 -18.87 -23.00
N GLU A 404 0.45 -20.21 -22.93
CA GLU A 404 0.58 -21.12 -24.08
C GLU A 404 1.91 -20.97 -24.88
N GLY A 405 3.00 -20.60 -24.21
CA GLY A 405 4.31 -20.39 -24.83
C GLY A 405 4.47 -19.10 -25.63
N HIS A 406 3.43 -18.25 -25.70
CA HIS A 406 3.50 -16.95 -26.36
C HIS A 406 4.24 -15.95 -25.48
N THR A 407 5.32 -15.38 -26.03
CA THR A 407 6.08 -14.32 -25.36
C THR A 407 6.10 -13.07 -26.22
N VAL A 408 6.05 -11.93 -25.55
CA VAL A 408 6.14 -10.61 -26.19
C VAL A 408 7.19 -9.77 -25.47
N VAL A 409 7.81 -8.86 -26.21
CA VAL A 409 8.72 -7.86 -25.66
C VAL A 409 7.98 -6.56 -25.48
N ILE A 410 8.11 -5.96 -24.30
CA ILE A 410 7.52 -4.67 -23.96
C ILE A 410 8.63 -3.72 -23.52
N GLN A 411 8.78 -2.61 -24.23
CA GLN A 411 9.72 -1.54 -23.94
C GLN A 411 8.98 -0.35 -23.32
N PHE A 412 9.72 0.49 -22.58
CA PHE A 412 9.15 1.66 -21.93
C PHE A 412 10.02 2.90 -22.11
N GLY A 413 9.38 4.04 -22.31
CA GLY A 413 10.04 5.35 -22.33
C GLY A 413 9.54 6.25 -21.22
N LEU A 414 10.41 7.15 -20.75
CA LEU A 414 9.98 8.24 -19.88
C LEU A 414 9.06 9.17 -20.68
N GLY A 415 7.81 9.31 -20.25
CA GLY A 415 6.86 10.28 -20.81
C GLY A 415 7.03 11.66 -20.19
N CYS A 416 7.00 11.74 -18.85
CA CYS A 416 7.08 13.00 -18.13
C CYS A 416 7.63 12.81 -16.72
N VAL A 417 8.34 13.82 -16.20
CA VAL A 417 8.68 14.00 -14.79
C VAL A 417 7.78 15.09 -14.21
N VAL A 418 7.12 14.79 -13.10
CA VAL A 418 6.13 15.62 -12.41
C VAL A 418 6.50 15.70 -10.93
N GLY A 419 6.03 16.75 -10.26
CA GLY A 419 6.29 17.00 -8.86
C GLY A 419 5.94 18.44 -8.53
N ASP A 420 5.98 18.78 -7.25
CA ASP A 420 5.85 20.16 -6.81
C ASP A 420 7.01 21.02 -7.36
N ASN A 421 6.83 22.35 -7.34
CA ASN A 421 7.83 23.26 -7.90
C ASN A 421 9.21 23.11 -7.24
N LEU A 422 9.24 22.89 -5.92
CA LEU A 422 10.51 22.79 -5.18
C LEU A 422 11.23 21.48 -5.52
N GLY A 423 10.52 20.36 -5.49
CA GLY A 423 11.03 19.04 -5.84
C GLY A 423 11.51 18.98 -7.29
N LEU A 424 10.71 19.45 -8.25
CA LEU A 424 11.11 19.48 -9.66
C LEU A 424 12.34 20.35 -9.89
N ASN A 425 12.38 21.58 -9.36
CA ASN A 425 13.57 22.40 -9.49
C ASN A 425 14.80 21.69 -8.92
N ALA A 426 14.65 21.02 -7.78
CA ALA A 426 15.73 20.30 -7.13
C ALA A 426 16.27 19.12 -7.96
N ILE A 427 15.41 18.29 -8.56
CA ILE A 427 15.84 17.08 -9.30
C ILE A 427 16.20 17.34 -10.77
N LEU A 428 15.82 18.50 -11.30
CA LEU A 428 16.13 18.94 -12.67
C LEU A 428 17.36 19.84 -12.75
N GLY A 429 17.99 20.17 -11.62
CA GLY A 429 19.21 20.98 -11.56
C GLY A 429 18.99 22.49 -11.61
N PHE A 430 17.79 22.96 -11.25
CA PHE A 430 17.46 24.38 -11.12
C PHE A 430 17.61 24.88 -9.68
N THR A 431 17.63 26.21 -9.53
CA THR A 431 17.59 26.85 -8.22
C THR A 431 16.30 26.50 -7.47
N THR A 432 16.45 26.10 -6.22
CA THR A 432 15.33 25.87 -5.28
C THR A 432 14.95 27.14 -4.52
N SER A 433 15.66 28.25 -4.75
CA SER A 433 15.31 29.57 -4.21
C SER A 433 14.40 30.31 -5.19
N PHE A 434 13.11 30.40 -4.86
CA PHE A 434 12.12 31.15 -5.63
C PHE A 434 12.28 32.68 -5.53
N ASN A 435 13.28 33.15 -4.77
CA ASN A 435 13.71 34.55 -4.77
C ASN A 435 14.84 34.86 -5.76
N SER A 436 15.37 33.86 -6.47
CA SER A 436 16.42 34.05 -7.48
C SER A 436 15.94 34.91 -8.65
N THR A 437 16.88 35.55 -9.37
CA THR A 437 16.55 36.38 -10.54
C THR A 437 15.81 35.58 -11.61
N ARG A 438 16.16 34.31 -11.82
CA ARG A 438 15.47 33.38 -12.72
C ARG A 438 15.15 32.09 -11.97
N CYS A 439 13.96 31.99 -11.39
CA CYS A 439 13.55 30.80 -10.62
C CYS A 439 12.67 29.81 -11.42
N CYS A 440 12.15 30.22 -12.57
CA CYS A 440 11.28 29.40 -13.38
C CYS A 440 12.06 28.28 -14.10
N ARG A 441 11.53 27.05 -14.03
CA ARG A 441 12.05 25.89 -14.80
C ARG A 441 11.56 25.87 -16.25
N VAL A 442 10.45 26.56 -16.54
CA VAL A 442 9.84 26.58 -17.88
C VAL A 442 10.47 27.67 -18.76
N CYS A 443 10.80 28.83 -18.19
CA CYS A 443 11.35 29.96 -18.92
C CYS A 443 12.46 30.71 -18.15
N ARG A 444 13.15 31.62 -18.85
CA ARG A 444 14.27 32.43 -18.38
C ARG A 444 13.85 33.86 -18.02
N VAL A 445 12.55 34.09 -17.81
CA VAL A 445 12.01 35.38 -17.34
C VAL A 445 12.69 35.80 -16.03
N ARG A 446 12.91 37.11 -15.86
CA ARG A 446 13.40 37.64 -14.60
C ARG A 446 12.26 37.81 -13.60
N LYS A 447 12.60 37.70 -12.31
CA LYS A 447 11.67 37.86 -11.19
C LYS A 447 10.89 39.19 -11.25
N GLU A 448 11.54 40.26 -11.68
CA GLU A 448 10.94 41.59 -11.81
C GLU A 448 9.90 41.67 -12.94
N ASP A 449 9.96 40.79 -13.93
CA ASP A 449 9.15 40.88 -15.15
C ASP A 449 7.89 40.02 -15.11
N TYR A 450 7.88 38.89 -14.36
CA TYR A 450 6.76 37.93 -14.45
C TYR A 450 5.40 38.51 -14.01
N ASN A 451 5.37 39.56 -13.18
CA ASN A 451 4.10 40.21 -12.78
C ASN A 451 3.41 40.94 -13.94
N PHE A 452 4.13 41.21 -15.02
CA PHE A 452 3.65 41.97 -16.18
C PHE A 452 3.48 41.09 -17.42
N MET A 453 3.98 39.85 -17.38
CA MET A 453 3.85 38.90 -18.47
C MET A 453 2.45 38.28 -18.49
N LEU A 454 1.64 38.68 -19.47
CA LEU A 454 0.29 38.15 -19.69
C LEU A 454 0.26 37.05 -20.78
N ARG A 455 1.37 36.87 -21.50
CA ARG A 455 1.51 35.90 -22.58
C ARG A 455 2.87 35.22 -22.47
N GLU A 456 2.91 33.98 -22.93
CA GLU A 456 4.17 33.26 -23.10
C GLU A 456 5.06 33.99 -24.11
N ASP A 457 6.35 34.05 -23.80
CA ASP A 457 7.39 34.55 -24.71
C ASP A 457 8.26 33.35 -25.14
N PRO A 458 8.13 32.89 -26.41
CA PRO A 458 8.90 31.76 -26.92
C PRO A 458 10.42 31.93 -26.80
N ASP A 459 10.95 33.16 -26.88
CA ASP A 459 12.40 33.42 -26.82
C ASP A 459 12.96 33.23 -25.39
N LEU A 460 12.08 33.32 -24.40
CA LEU A 460 12.42 33.10 -23.00
C LEU A 460 12.26 31.64 -22.57
N LEU A 461 11.59 30.78 -23.34
CA LEU A 461 11.42 29.37 -22.98
C LEU A 461 12.78 28.67 -22.79
N ARG A 462 12.85 27.81 -21.78
CA ARG A 462 14.03 26.96 -21.57
C ARG A 462 14.03 25.85 -22.61
N THR A 463 15.22 25.55 -23.11
CA THR A 463 15.49 24.44 -24.02
C THR A 463 16.72 23.71 -23.53
N SER A 464 16.92 22.44 -23.91
CA SER A 464 18.17 21.75 -23.61
C SER A 464 19.41 22.55 -24.03
N PHE A 465 19.33 23.28 -25.15
CA PHE A 465 20.43 24.12 -25.64
C PHE A 465 20.74 25.28 -24.70
N ASN A 466 19.75 26.11 -24.37
CA ASN A 466 20.00 27.27 -23.52
C ASN A 466 20.22 26.90 -22.05
N PHE A 467 19.71 25.76 -21.60
CA PHE A 467 20.03 25.19 -20.29
C PHE A 467 21.53 24.89 -20.18
N ASN A 468 22.11 24.22 -21.17
CA ASN A 468 23.55 23.89 -21.16
C ASN A 468 24.40 25.15 -21.21
N ALA A 469 24.04 26.13 -22.05
CA ALA A 469 24.73 27.42 -22.10
C ALA A 469 24.65 28.19 -20.76
N ASP A 470 23.51 28.08 -20.06
CA ASP A 470 23.33 28.68 -18.74
C ASP A 470 24.10 27.94 -17.63
N LEU A 471 24.27 26.62 -17.76
CA LEU A 471 25.09 25.80 -16.86
C LEU A 471 26.58 26.15 -16.99
N GLU A 472 27.08 26.27 -18.23
CA GLU A 472 28.49 26.61 -18.54
C GLU A 472 28.91 27.99 -18.00
N ARG A 473 27.96 28.89 -17.74
CA ARG A 473 28.23 30.20 -17.14
C ARG A 473 28.63 30.12 -15.67
N HIS A 474 28.33 29.02 -14.97
CA HIS A 474 28.61 28.86 -13.54
C HIS A 474 28.07 30.01 -12.67
N GLN A 475 26.90 30.57 -13.03
CA GLN A 475 26.26 31.69 -12.33
C GLN A 475 24.79 31.40 -11.97
N PRO A 476 24.52 30.47 -11.02
CA PRO A 476 23.16 30.05 -10.70
C PRO A 476 22.25 31.18 -10.22
N SER A 477 22.81 32.20 -9.55
CA SER A 477 22.07 33.38 -9.09
C SER A 477 21.43 34.18 -10.23
N SER A 478 22.10 34.21 -11.40
CA SER A 478 21.66 34.92 -12.59
C SER A 478 20.85 34.01 -13.54
N THR A 479 21.33 32.79 -13.79
CA THR A 479 20.75 31.90 -14.80
C THR A 479 19.65 31.00 -14.26
N GLY A 480 19.62 30.75 -12.95
CA GLY A 480 18.71 29.80 -12.32
C GLY A 480 19.10 28.34 -12.47
N VAL A 481 20.20 28.03 -13.16
CA VAL A 481 20.71 26.67 -13.38
C VAL A 481 21.85 26.41 -12.39
N VAL A 482 21.74 25.35 -11.60
CA VAL A 482 22.65 25.01 -10.51
C VAL A 482 23.58 23.87 -10.89
N GLU A 483 23.05 22.83 -11.53
CA GLU A 483 23.81 21.62 -11.87
C GLU A 483 23.25 20.95 -13.13
N GLN A 484 23.99 19.98 -13.66
CA GLN A 484 23.51 19.15 -14.76
C GLN A 484 22.26 18.36 -14.36
N CYS A 485 21.22 18.42 -15.18
CA CYS A 485 20.03 17.60 -14.98
C CYS A 485 20.35 16.10 -15.15
N ILE A 486 20.13 15.31 -14.10
CA ILE A 486 20.42 13.87 -14.09
C ILE A 486 19.64 13.09 -15.16
N TRP A 487 18.44 13.55 -15.51
CA TRP A 487 17.57 12.89 -16.50
C TRP A 487 18.12 12.98 -17.93
N HIS A 488 19.01 13.94 -18.23
CA HIS A 488 19.70 13.99 -19.52
C HIS A 488 20.56 12.75 -19.78
N GLU A 489 20.92 11.96 -18.76
CA GLU A 489 21.63 10.70 -18.96
C GLU A 489 20.83 9.68 -19.80
N LEU A 490 19.51 9.82 -19.92
CA LEU A 490 18.66 9.00 -20.80
C LEU A 490 18.91 9.28 -22.30
N GLY A 491 19.57 10.39 -22.64
CA GLY A 491 19.93 10.76 -24.01
C GLY A 491 18.77 11.30 -24.87
N TYR A 492 17.54 10.81 -24.67
CA TYR A 492 16.34 11.31 -25.35
C TYR A 492 15.53 12.31 -24.51
N PHE A 493 15.83 12.44 -23.21
CA PHE A 493 15.15 13.38 -22.33
C PHE A 493 15.43 14.84 -22.73
N ARG A 494 14.38 15.65 -22.68
CA ARG A 494 14.41 17.09 -22.96
C ARG A 494 13.62 17.82 -21.89
N ILE A 495 14.23 18.81 -21.24
CA ILE A 495 13.60 19.61 -20.17
C ILE A 495 12.31 20.29 -20.65
N GLU A 496 12.31 20.77 -21.88
CA GLU A 496 11.20 21.50 -22.49
C GLU A 496 9.96 20.65 -22.80
N THR A 497 10.07 19.32 -22.85
CA THR A 497 8.96 18.45 -23.26
C THR A 497 8.66 17.33 -22.29
N HIS A 498 9.63 16.88 -21.50
CA HIS A 498 9.48 15.75 -20.56
C HIS A 498 9.27 16.22 -19.12
N CYS A 499 8.92 17.48 -18.90
CA CYS A 499 8.59 18.04 -17.60
C CYS A 499 7.22 18.72 -17.66
N SER A 500 6.42 18.52 -16.61
CA SER A 500 5.10 19.14 -16.50
C SER A 500 4.95 19.93 -15.20
N VAL A 501 3.89 20.74 -15.16
CA VAL A 501 3.32 21.30 -13.93
C VAL A 501 2.50 20.26 -13.19
N ASP A 502 2.34 20.46 -11.89
CA ASP A 502 1.49 19.63 -11.05
C ASP A 502 0.16 20.35 -10.87
N VAL A 503 -0.90 19.81 -11.48
CA VAL A 503 -2.23 20.42 -11.42
C VAL A 503 -2.76 20.54 -9.98
N MET A 504 -2.42 19.60 -9.09
CA MET A 504 -2.86 19.65 -7.70
C MET A 504 -2.19 20.83 -6.99
N HIS A 505 -0.87 20.91 -7.04
CA HIS A 505 -0.12 21.95 -6.34
C HIS A 505 -0.28 23.34 -7.00
N ASP A 506 -0.18 23.42 -8.32
CA ASP A 506 -0.14 24.69 -9.05
C ASP A 506 -1.56 25.27 -9.26
N ILE A 507 -2.55 24.43 -9.55
CA ILE A 507 -3.92 24.87 -9.79
C ILE A 507 -4.78 24.75 -8.55
N PHE A 508 -5.03 23.53 -8.06
CA PHE A 508 -6.06 23.31 -7.02
C PHE A 508 -5.67 23.89 -5.66
N GLU A 509 -4.44 23.67 -5.21
CA GLU A 509 -3.90 24.27 -3.98
C GLU A 509 -3.37 25.70 -4.22
N GLY A 510 -2.92 25.97 -5.44
CA GLY A 510 -2.35 27.25 -5.86
C GLY A 510 -3.40 28.25 -6.37
N VAL A 511 -3.34 28.57 -7.66
CA VAL A 511 -4.02 29.75 -8.23
C VAL A 511 -5.55 29.69 -8.13
N ALA A 512 -6.15 28.50 -8.23
CA ALA A 512 -7.60 28.35 -8.22
C ALA A 512 -8.22 28.87 -6.92
N ARG A 513 -7.52 28.73 -5.79
CA ARG A 513 -7.99 29.27 -4.49
C ARG A 513 -8.23 30.78 -4.56
N TYR A 514 -7.33 31.53 -5.17
CA TYR A 514 -7.44 32.99 -5.30
C TYR A 514 -8.48 33.38 -6.35
N VAL A 515 -8.50 32.69 -7.49
CA VAL A 515 -9.46 32.97 -8.57
C VAL A 515 -10.90 32.68 -8.13
N MET A 516 -11.13 31.52 -7.50
CA MET A 516 -12.47 31.13 -7.04
C MET A 516 -13.03 32.11 -6.02
N MET A 517 -12.19 32.71 -5.18
CA MET A 517 -12.61 33.76 -4.26
C MET A 517 -13.22 34.97 -4.99
N VAL A 518 -12.54 35.47 -6.03
CA VAL A 518 -13.00 36.59 -6.84
C VAL A 518 -14.27 36.24 -7.60
N VAL A 519 -14.31 35.04 -8.20
CA VAL A 519 -15.48 34.52 -8.93
C VAL A 519 -16.70 34.44 -8.01
N LEU A 520 -16.57 33.80 -6.84
CA LEU A 520 -17.66 33.66 -5.88
C LEU A 520 -18.14 35.03 -5.39
N ARG A 521 -17.24 35.98 -5.14
CA ARG A 521 -17.62 37.35 -4.75
C ARG A 521 -18.43 38.05 -5.83
N GLY A 522 -18.02 37.92 -7.10
CA GLY A 522 -18.75 38.44 -8.25
C GLY A 522 -20.15 37.83 -8.38
N LEU A 523 -20.26 36.51 -8.29
CA LEU A 523 -21.54 35.80 -8.41
C LEU A 523 -22.49 36.10 -7.24
N ILE A 524 -21.99 36.19 -6.01
CA ILE A 524 -22.82 36.38 -4.81
C ILE A 524 -23.23 37.85 -4.63
N TYR A 525 -22.26 38.76 -4.66
CA TYR A 525 -22.49 40.14 -4.20
C TYR A 525 -22.74 41.13 -5.35
N ARG A 526 -22.07 40.94 -6.49
CA ARG A 526 -22.20 41.83 -7.65
C ARG A 526 -23.37 41.42 -8.54
N ASN A 527 -23.40 40.17 -8.96
CA ASN A 527 -24.41 39.65 -9.89
C ASN A 527 -25.63 39.08 -9.17
N ARG A 528 -25.52 38.81 -7.85
CA ARG A 528 -26.59 38.25 -7.01
C ARG A 528 -27.23 36.97 -7.58
N CYS A 529 -26.43 36.12 -8.21
CA CYS A 529 -26.87 34.85 -8.79
C CYS A 529 -27.33 33.84 -7.71
N PHE A 530 -26.70 33.88 -6.53
CA PHE A 530 -27.05 33.08 -5.36
C PHE A 530 -26.52 33.73 -4.08
N THR A 531 -26.99 33.29 -2.91
CA THR A 531 -26.54 33.81 -1.62
C THR A 531 -25.42 32.97 -1.02
N LEU A 532 -24.62 33.58 -0.14
CA LEU A 532 -23.61 32.85 0.64
C LEU A 532 -24.24 31.73 1.49
N SER A 533 -25.44 31.96 2.04
CA SER A 533 -26.18 30.93 2.78
C SER A 533 -26.47 29.72 1.89
N LEU A 534 -27.00 29.95 0.67
CA LEU A 534 -27.30 28.86 -0.25
C LEU A 534 -26.06 28.05 -0.65
N LEU A 535 -24.91 28.73 -0.85
CA LEU A 535 -23.65 28.04 -1.13
C LEU A 535 -23.20 27.19 0.07
N ASN A 536 -23.20 27.76 1.28
CA ASN A 536 -22.83 27.04 2.49
C ASN A 536 -23.75 25.84 2.78
N ASP A 537 -25.05 25.98 2.52
CA ASP A 537 -26.01 24.88 2.62
C ASP A 537 -25.70 23.78 1.61
N ARG A 538 -25.33 24.13 0.37
CA ARG A 538 -24.90 23.15 -0.63
C ARG A 538 -23.59 22.48 -0.25
N ILE A 539 -22.58 23.22 0.22
CA ILE A 539 -21.31 22.66 0.71
C ILE A 539 -21.59 21.67 1.85
N LYS A 540 -22.47 22.00 2.79
CA LYS A 540 -22.80 21.14 3.93
C LYS A 540 -23.50 19.84 3.51
N ASN A 541 -24.38 19.92 2.51
CA ASN A 541 -25.29 18.84 2.13
C ASN A 541 -24.85 18.05 0.89
N LEU A 542 -23.75 18.44 0.23
CA LEU A 542 -23.20 17.69 -0.90
C LEU A 542 -22.77 16.29 -0.45
N GLN A 543 -23.07 15.28 -1.29
CA GLN A 543 -22.64 13.91 -1.05
C GLN A 543 -21.18 13.72 -1.51
N TYR A 544 -20.22 14.00 -0.62
CA TYR A 544 -18.78 13.87 -0.91
C TYR A 544 -18.28 12.42 -1.06
N GLY A 545 -19.12 11.41 -0.79
CA GLY A 545 -18.71 10.01 -0.89
C GLY A 545 -17.46 9.70 -0.04
N PRO A 546 -16.42 9.06 -0.62
CA PRO A 546 -15.16 8.76 0.07
C PRO A 546 -14.44 10.01 0.64
N ASP A 547 -14.63 11.18 0.03
CA ASP A 547 -13.94 12.42 0.40
C ASP A 547 -14.65 13.19 1.53
N LYS A 548 -15.68 12.59 2.15
CA LYS A 548 -16.39 13.17 3.29
C LYS A 548 -15.48 13.65 4.43
N PRO A 549 -14.37 12.97 4.79
CA PRO A 549 -13.43 13.48 5.79
C PRO A 549 -12.73 14.79 5.38
N SER A 550 -12.59 15.04 4.08
CA SER A 550 -11.90 16.18 3.49
C SER A 550 -12.86 17.25 2.96
N ARG A 551 -14.13 17.24 3.39
CA ARG A 551 -15.12 18.19 2.91
C ARG A 551 -14.73 19.65 3.23
N PRO A 552 -15.03 20.62 2.34
CA PRO A 552 -14.79 22.03 2.62
C PRO A 552 -15.56 22.52 3.84
N MET A 553 -14.93 23.43 4.60
CA MET A 553 -15.60 24.14 5.69
C MET A 553 -16.56 25.21 5.15
N PRO A 554 -17.68 25.48 5.83
CA PRO A 554 -18.54 26.62 5.50
C PRO A 554 -17.74 27.93 5.50
N ILE A 555 -18.02 28.78 4.52
CA ILE A 555 -17.35 30.08 4.37
C ILE A 555 -17.97 31.03 5.39
N ALA A 556 -17.19 31.42 6.41
CA ALA A 556 -17.66 32.15 7.59
C ALA A 556 -18.08 33.60 7.29
N SER A 557 -17.33 34.29 6.42
CA SER A 557 -17.65 35.63 5.92
C SER A 557 -16.87 35.86 4.63
N ALA A 558 -17.22 36.90 3.86
CA ALA A 558 -16.47 37.23 2.65
C ALA A 558 -14.98 37.37 3.00
N PRO A 559 -14.08 36.66 2.30
CA PRO A 559 -12.66 36.82 2.54
C PRO A 559 -12.25 38.27 2.22
N ASN A 560 -11.69 38.95 3.22
CA ASN A 560 -11.12 40.28 3.08
C ASN A 560 -9.77 40.16 2.36
N ASN A 561 -9.79 40.31 1.04
CA ASN A 561 -8.88 41.07 0.19
C ASN A 561 -9.20 40.79 -1.28
#